data_AF-A0A432RAE7-F1
#
_entry.id   AF-A0A432RAE7-F1
#
_cell.length_a   1.000
_cell.length_b   1.000
_cell.length_c   1.000
_cell.angle_alpha   90.00
_cell.angle_beta   90.00
_cell.angle_gamma   90.00
#
_symmetry.space_group_name_H-M   'P 1'
#
loop_
_entity.id
_entity.type
_entity.pdbx_description
1 polymer ?
#
loop_
_entity_poly.entity_id
_entity_poly.type
_entity_poly.pdbx_seq_one_letter_code
_entity_poly.pdbx_strand_id
1 'polypeptide(L)'
;MDKNISRRLKVKTVDIQAQVRKYGRLNFIKGELLKRGLTLKQFAEILGVSESFLYQMLHKDAKSRRVAKEIERFLEVPEGSLFPYVLEPVENSKKNSEEFRKE
;
A
#
# COMPACT_ATOMS: atom_id res chain seq x y z
N MET A 1 -1.80 22.85 -24.83
CA MET A 1 -2.07 21.95 -23.68
C MET A 1 -3.28 21.10 -24.00
N ASP A 2 -3.11 19.78 -23.99
CA ASP A 2 -4.16 18.82 -24.35
C ASP A 2 -5.25 18.75 -23.28
N LYS A 3 -6.47 19.21 -23.61
CA LYS A 3 -7.62 19.22 -22.68
C LYS A 3 -8.00 17.81 -22.19
N ASN A 4 -7.59 16.76 -22.90
CA ASN A 4 -7.79 15.37 -22.52
C ASN A 4 -6.87 14.89 -21.39
N ILE A 5 -5.65 15.41 -21.30
CA ILE A 5 -4.70 15.07 -20.21
C ILE A 5 -5.21 15.64 -18.89
N SER A 6 -5.70 16.89 -18.91
CA SER A 6 -6.26 17.55 -17.72
C SER A 6 -7.57 16.92 -17.22
N ARG A 7 -8.38 16.31 -18.09
CA ARG A 7 -9.59 15.56 -17.67
C ARG A 7 -9.24 14.22 -17.02
N ARG A 8 -8.25 13.47 -17.55
CA ARG A 8 -7.76 12.24 -16.92
C ARG A 8 -7.14 12.50 -15.53
N LEU A 9 -6.46 13.64 -15.37
CA LEU A 9 -5.90 14.06 -14.08
C LEU A 9 -6.98 14.52 -13.08
N LYS A 10 -8.03 15.22 -13.52
CA LYS A 10 -9.12 15.70 -12.64
C LYS A 10 -10.08 14.61 -12.16
N VAL A 11 -10.23 13.51 -12.89
CA VAL A 11 -11.14 12.39 -12.51
C VAL A 11 -10.51 11.48 -11.43
N LYS A 12 -9.19 11.53 -11.21
CA LYS A 12 -8.46 10.59 -10.34
C LYS A 12 -8.09 11.12 -8.95
N THR A 13 -8.47 12.34 -8.55
CA THR A 13 -8.50 12.71 -7.12
C THR A 13 -9.77 12.17 -6.48
N VAL A 14 -9.97 10.86 -6.57
CA VAL A 14 -10.77 10.16 -5.58
C VAL A 14 -10.02 10.34 -4.27
N ASP A 15 -10.68 10.82 -3.22
CA ASP A 15 -10.07 10.86 -1.90
C ASP A 15 -9.80 9.41 -1.47
N ILE A 16 -8.57 8.95 -1.72
CA ILE A 16 -8.08 7.60 -1.42
C ILE A 16 -8.33 7.31 0.06
N GLN A 17 -8.13 8.29 0.94
CA GLN A 17 -8.37 8.14 2.37
C GLN A 17 -9.85 7.96 2.68
N ALA A 18 -10.76 8.68 1.99
CA ALA A 18 -12.19 8.46 2.14
C ALA A 18 -12.61 7.05 1.68
N GLN A 19 -12.08 6.57 0.55
CA GLN A 19 -12.40 5.22 0.05
C GLN A 19 -11.84 4.13 0.96
N VAL A 20 -10.59 4.26 1.41
CA VAL A 20 -9.96 3.31 2.34
C VAL A 20 -10.70 3.32 3.68
N ARG A 21 -11.14 4.48 4.19
CA ARG A 21 -11.98 4.54 5.40
C ARG A 21 -13.33 3.85 5.21
N LYS A 22 -13.96 3.99 4.05
CA LYS A 22 -15.28 3.43 3.75
C LYS A 22 -15.25 1.91 3.51
N TYR A 23 -14.25 1.42 2.80
CA TYR A 23 -14.22 0.03 2.31
C TYR A 23 -13.14 -0.84 2.95
N GLY A 24 -12.16 -0.22 3.62
CA GLY A 24 -10.92 -0.87 4.04
C GLY A 24 -9.92 -1.00 2.89
N ARG A 25 -8.63 -1.08 3.25
CA ARG A 25 -7.51 -1.14 2.29
C ARG A 25 -7.64 -2.34 1.34
N LEU A 26 -7.95 -3.51 1.87
CA LEU A 26 -8.11 -4.74 1.09
C LEU A 26 -9.16 -4.59 -0.02
N ASN A 27 -10.37 -4.12 0.32
CA ASN A 27 -11.45 -4.02 -0.66
C ASN A 27 -11.22 -2.89 -1.66
N PHE A 28 -10.62 -1.77 -1.21
CA PHE A 28 -10.19 -0.71 -2.12
C PHE A 28 -9.22 -1.24 -3.18
N ILE A 29 -8.14 -1.92 -2.76
CA ILE A 29 -7.14 -2.46 -3.67
C ILE A 29 -7.75 -3.53 -4.58
N LYS A 30 -8.57 -4.45 -4.04
CA LYS A 30 -9.30 -5.44 -4.86
C LYS A 30 -10.15 -4.76 -5.93
N GLY A 31 -10.86 -3.69 -5.58
CA GLY A 31 -11.65 -2.91 -6.53
C GLY A 31 -10.81 -2.29 -7.64
N GLU A 32 -9.65 -1.72 -7.31
CA GLU A 32 -8.73 -1.15 -8.31
C GLU A 32 -8.09 -2.22 -9.21
N LEU A 33 -7.78 -3.41 -8.68
CA LEU A 33 -7.29 -4.54 -9.46
C LEU A 33 -8.37 -5.08 -10.42
N LEU A 34 -9.61 -5.21 -9.96
CA LEU A 34 -10.73 -5.67 -10.78
C LEU A 34 -10.99 -4.74 -11.96
N LYS A 35 -10.90 -3.41 -11.77
CA LYS A 35 -10.99 -2.43 -12.87
C LYS A 35 -9.93 -2.63 -13.95
N ARG A 36 -8.82 -3.30 -13.62
CA ARG A 36 -7.70 -3.62 -14.51
C ARG A 36 -7.71 -5.07 -14.99
N GLY A 37 -8.77 -5.83 -14.67
CA GLY A 37 -8.90 -7.24 -15.04
C GLY A 37 -7.95 -8.18 -14.30
N LEU A 38 -7.47 -7.79 -13.12
CA LEU A 38 -6.52 -8.57 -12.32
C LEU A 38 -7.17 -9.14 -11.06
N THR A 39 -6.81 -10.39 -10.76
CA THR A 39 -7.08 -11.04 -9.47
C THR A 39 -5.99 -10.70 -8.45
N LEU A 40 -6.28 -10.92 -7.17
CA LEU A 40 -5.28 -10.73 -6.10
C LEU A 40 -4.10 -11.70 -6.26
N LYS A 41 -4.36 -12.93 -6.72
CA LYS A 41 -3.33 -13.94 -7.01
C LYS A 41 -2.37 -13.47 -8.11
N GLN A 42 -2.91 -13.06 -9.26
CA GLN A 42 -2.09 -12.54 -10.37
C GLN A 42 -1.28 -11.31 -9.94
N PHE A 43 -1.88 -10.46 -9.09
CA PHE A 43 -1.16 -9.31 -8.57
C PHE A 43 -0.02 -9.70 -7.62
N ALA A 44 -0.21 -10.71 -6.77
CA ALA A 44 0.87 -11.24 -5.93
C ALA A 44 2.03 -11.79 -6.78
N GLU A 45 1.72 -12.49 -7.88
CA GLU A 45 2.71 -12.98 -8.85
C GLU A 45 3.50 -11.83 -9.49
N ILE A 46 2.83 -10.75 -9.90
CA ILE A 46 3.48 -9.52 -10.43
C ILE A 46 4.44 -8.90 -9.41
N LEU A 47 4.08 -8.91 -8.12
CA LEU A 47 4.90 -8.36 -7.03
C LEU A 47 6.02 -9.31 -6.56
N GLY A 48 6.06 -10.54 -7.11
CA GLY A 48 7.01 -11.58 -6.71
C GLY A 48 6.82 -12.03 -5.25
N VAL A 49 5.57 -12.10 -4.76
CA VAL A 49 5.24 -12.55 -3.39
C VAL A 49 4.13 -13.59 -3.41
N SER A 50 3.95 -14.32 -2.30
CA SER A 50 2.82 -15.24 -2.16
C SER A 50 1.51 -14.48 -1.96
N GLU A 51 0.41 -15.05 -2.45
CA GLU A 51 -0.93 -14.50 -2.25
C GLU A 51 -1.26 -14.36 -0.75
N SER A 52 -0.87 -15.36 0.06
CA SER A 52 -1.04 -15.33 1.52
C SER A 52 -0.31 -14.15 2.15
N PHE A 53 0.93 -13.86 1.71
CA PHE A 53 1.69 -12.72 2.21
C PHE A 53 1.04 -11.39 1.82
N LEU A 54 0.62 -11.26 0.55
CA LEU A 54 -0.12 -10.08 0.10
C LEU A 54 -1.41 -9.89 0.91
N TYR A 55 -2.18 -10.95 1.13
CA TYR A 55 -3.38 -10.91 1.96
C TYR A 55 -3.09 -10.43 3.39
N GLN A 56 -2.03 -10.95 4.02
CA GLN A 56 -1.59 -10.50 5.34
C GLN A 56 -1.19 -9.02 5.36
N MET A 57 -0.54 -8.50 4.30
CA MET A 57 -0.20 -7.08 4.21
C MET A 57 -1.42 -6.17 4.06
N LEU A 58 -2.45 -6.65 3.35
CA LEU A 58 -3.64 -5.85 3.06
C LEU A 58 -4.68 -5.87 4.18
N HIS A 59 -4.68 -6.90 5.02
CA HIS A 59 -5.72 -7.15 6.03
C HIS A 59 -5.19 -7.28 7.47
N LYS A 60 -3.91 -7.59 7.67
CA LYS A 60 -3.30 -7.84 8.99
C LYS A 60 -2.06 -6.95 9.17
N ASP A 61 -1.14 -7.38 10.04
CA ASP A 61 0.01 -6.58 10.49
C ASP A 61 1.31 -6.87 9.72
N ALA A 62 1.27 -7.66 8.64
CA ALA A 62 2.46 -7.86 7.84
C ALA A 62 2.87 -6.56 7.15
N LYS A 63 4.14 -6.18 7.27
CA LYS A 63 4.70 -4.96 6.68
C LYS A 63 5.87 -5.32 5.77
N SER A 64 5.86 -4.76 4.57
CA SER A 64 7.01 -4.76 3.68
C SER A 64 7.03 -3.45 2.91
N ARG A 65 8.01 -2.60 3.21
CA ARG A 65 8.13 -1.29 2.58
C ARG A 65 8.34 -1.41 1.06
N ARG A 66 9.11 -2.42 0.61
CA ARG A 66 9.30 -2.70 -0.82
C ARG A 66 7.97 -2.97 -1.52
N VAL A 67 7.20 -3.92 -0.99
CA VAL A 67 5.94 -4.35 -1.61
C VAL A 67 4.89 -3.25 -1.52
N ALA A 68 4.82 -2.51 -0.41
CA ALA A 68 3.91 -1.38 -0.27
C ALA A 68 4.16 -0.27 -1.31
N LYS A 69 5.42 0.11 -1.53
CA LYS A 69 5.81 1.07 -2.58
C LYS A 69 5.43 0.58 -3.97
N GLU A 70 5.64 -0.70 -4.25
CA GLU A 70 5.28 -1.30 -5.55
C GLU A 70 3.77 -1.30 -5.76
N ILE A 71 2.96 -1.57 -4.73
CA ILE A 71 1.49 -1.48 -4.80
C ILE A 71 1.06 -0.05 -5.12
N GLU A 72 1.58 0.94 -4.39
CA GLU A 72 1.22 2.36 -4.60
C GLU A 72 1.63 2.84 -5.99
N ARG A 73 2.83 2.47 -6.45
CA ARG A 73 3.29 2.74 -7.81
C ARG A 73 2.40 2.09 -8.86
N PHE A 74 2.05 0.80 -8.69
CA PHE A 74 1.20 0.08 -9.63
C PHE A 74 -0.18 0.74 -9.75
N LEU A 75 -0.75 1.16 -8.63
CA LEU A 75 -2.05 1.81 -8.57
C LEU A 75 -2.02 3.30 -8.99
N GLU A 76 -0.82 3.83 -9.28
CA GLU A 76 -0.59 5.24 -9.63
C GLU A 76 -1.10 6.21 -8.53
N VAL A 77 -0.90 5.83 -7.27
CA VAL A 77 -1.26 6.65 -6.10
C VAL A 77 -0.02 7.22 -5.42
N PRO A 78 -0.13 8.36 -4.70
CA PRO A 78 1.00 8.93 -3.97
C PRO A 78 1.59 7.94 -2.96
N GLU A 79 2.92 7.97 -2.81
CA GLU A 79 3.64 7.17 -1.83
C GLU A 79 3.17 7.50 -0.41
N GLY A 80 2.94 6.48 0.41
CA GLY A 80 2.42 6.61 1.77
C GLY A 80 0.91 6.84 1.87
N SER A 81 0.19 7.00 0.75
CA SER A 81 -1.26 7.21 0.80
C SER A 81 -2.04 5.96 1.23
N LEU A 82 -1.60 4.76 0.83
CA LEU A 82 -2.20 3.50 1.25
C LEU A 82 -1.49 2.90 2.45
N PHE A 83 -0.17 3.11 2.53
CA PHE A 83 0.70 2.53 3.55
C PHE A 83 1.57 3.63 4.20
N PRO A 84 1.08 4.34 5.23
CA PRO A 84 1.79 5.46 5.85
C PRO A 84 3.22 5.12 6.32
N TYR A 85 3.42 3.89 6.80
CA TYR A 85 4.73 3.37 7.23
C TYR A 85 5.79 3.36 6.13
N VAL A 86 5.42 3.56 4.87
CA VAL A 86 6.37 3.73 3.78
C VAL A 86 7.22 4.99 3.96
N LEU A 87 6.64 6.05 4.52
CA LEU A 87 7.30 7.34 4.76
C LEU A 87 7.89 7.47 6.17
N GLU A 88 7.49 6.61 7.11
CA GLU A 88 8.03 6.64 8.47
C GLU A 88 9.56 6.46 8.47
N PRO A 89 10.32 7.21 9.28
CA PRO A 89 11.74 6.93 9.46
C PRO A 89 11.91 5.49 10.00
N VAL A 90 12.98 4.80 9.57
CA VAL A 90 13.34 3.54 10.22
C VAL A 90 13.83 3.89 11.62
N GLU A 91 12.97 3.75 12.62
CA GLU A 91 13.43 3.75 14.00
C GLU A 91 14.34 2.55 14.16
N ASN A 92 15.65 2.80 14.19
CA ASN A 92 16.62 1.82 14.64
C ASN A 92 16.28 1.50 16.09
N SER A 93 15.61 0.36 16.31
CA SER A 93 15.39 -0.24 17.62
C SER A 93 16.73 -0.72 18.20
N LYS A 94 17.57 0.24 18.62
CA LYS A 94 18.69 0.08 19.56
C LYS A 94 18.36 0.69 20.92
N LYS A 95 17.14 0.48 21.41
CA LYS A 95 16.77 0.82 22.80
C LYS A 95 15.85 -0.28 23.35
N ASN A 96 16.45 -1.39 23.77
CA ASN A 96 15.93 -2.22 24.87
C ASN A 96 16.84 -3.40 25.29
N SER A 97 18.16 -3.27 25.18
CA SER A 97 19.09 -4.28 25.71
C SER A 97 20.08 -3.75 26.77
N GLU A 98 19.99 -2.49 27.19
CA GLU A 98 20.89 -1.94 28.23
C GLU A 98 20.25 -1.71 29.60
N GLU A 99 18.92 -1.87 29.77
CA GLU A 99 18.25 -1.64 31.06
C GLU A 99 18.14 -2.91 31.94
N PHE A 100 18.68 -4.05 31.49
CA PHE A 100 18.69 -5.32 32.26
C PHE A 100 20.05 -5.67 32.89
N ARG A 101 20.97 -4.69 33.01
CA ARG A 101 22.30 -4.88 33.64
C ARG A 101 22.64 -3.84 34.70
N LYS A 102 21.72 -3.61 35.63
CA LYS A 102 22.05 -3.04 36.94
C LYS A 102 21.40 -3.92 38.01
N GLU A 103 22.04 -5.05 38.26
CA GLU A 103 22.11 -5.65 39.60
C GLU A 103 23.13 -4.86 40.44
#